data_AF-A0A924WWH2-F1
#
_entry.id   AF-A0A924WWH2-F1
#
_cell.length_a   1.000
_cell.length_b   1.000
_cell.length_c   1.000
_cell.angle_alpha   90.00
_cell.angle_beta   90.00
_cell.angle_gamma   90.00
#
_symmetry.space_group_name_H-M   'P 1'
#
loop_
_entity.id
_entity.type
_entity.pdbx_description
1 polymer ?
#
loop_
_entity_poly.entity_id
_entity_poly.type
_entity_poly.pdbx_seq_one_letter_code
_entity_poly.pdbx_strand_id
1 'polypeptide(L)'
;MRCKILVIAVVCIASAAPAGTLVTIEGKRYEGNLKKTQEGWNVTAADGSVVAVPGNRVKAIELTSVGTNGGAERLASLRRSVEALDDIPKIIERYRRFIEQMRDPSILEEANKDLAGWQERLNKSLVKVGKDWMTVEERKQRTVETIGQVTQARELIKTGRVKDADAALLQVLERDPGNLSAFYLQGVIALRQDKLPDAKRLLTSVQQSLGDHAPTLANLAIINARQKQWTAACNMLEQSLGAAPGVQLLVDNAAELLNALPDDQKKTAAVQKLLRRFTEQDANLQTRMAEKQLYRWGATWVDRPTRDKLAEAEIEVKKRQDDLQGDFDLTQGRITRIDSQIEENNRTMQEIASSSFTRLADGRYVQMPMPSSYYEIERENNKLRSERQEMVKRLEALRDGAKRSTQLLPVPKYTGVLRPIEEDGVPIVIPAGVQIDIPATSQPAAEPGTAPAGDSPPVIIKIGPADAEG
;
A
#
# COMPACT_ATOMS: atom_id res chain seq x y z
N MET A 1 9.19 -30.17 -1.09
CA MET A 1 10.09 -29.01 -1.24
C MET A 1 10.78 -29.08 -2.59
N ARG A 2 10.35 -28.30 -3.57
CA ARG A 2 11.04 -28.18 -4.88
C ARG A 2 11.43 -26.71 -5.04
N CYS A 3 12.70 -26.44 -4.78
CA CYS A 3 13.31 -25.11 -4.89
C CYS A 3 13.49 -24.79 -6.38
N LYS A 4 12.66 -23.90 -6.93
CA LYS A 4 12.82 -23.39 -8.29
C LYS A 4 13.79 -22.21 -8.23
N ILE A 5 15.01 -22.43 -8.71
CA ILE A 5 16.03 -21.38 -8.89
C ILE A 5 15.58 -20.51 -10.07
N LEU A 6 15.22 -19.26 -9.76
CA LEU A 6 14.92 -18.22 -10.73
C LEU A 6 16.24 -17.70 -11.31
N VAL A 7 16.56 -18.07 -12.54
CA VAL A 7 17.69 -17.50 -13.29
C VAL A 7 17.28 -16.11 -13.78
N ILE A 8 17.74 -15.07 -13.09
CA ILE A 8 17.63 -13.69 -13.54
C ILE A 8 18.70 -13.51 -14.63
N ALA A 9 18.28 -13.47 -15.89
CA ALA A 9 19.10 -13.00 -16.99
C ALA A 9 19.29 -11.49 -16.84
N VAL A 10 20.38 -11.09 -16.20
CA VAL A 10 20.82 -9.69 -16.16
C VAL A 10 21.33 -9.34 -17.56
N VAL A 11 20.49 -8.65 -18.34
CA VAL A 11 20.92 -7.99 -19.57
C VAL A 11 21.77 -6.78 -19.15
N CYS A 12 23.07 -7.00 -19.01
CA CYS A 12 24.04 -5.93 -18.87
C CYS A 12 24.08 -5.14 -20.18
N ILE A 13 23.43 -3.98 -20.21
CA ILE A 13 23.71 -2.97 -21.23
C ILE A 13 25.16 -2.54 -21.02
N ALA A 14 26.09 -3.13 -21.78
CA ALA A 14 27.48 -2.73 -21.81
C ALA A 14 27.55 -1.30 -22.33
N SER A 15 27.66 -0.33 -21.43
CA SER A 15 28.15 0.99 -21.76
C SER A 15 29.57 0.80 -22.30
N ALA A 16 29.76 1.11 -23.58
CA ALA A 16 31.08 1.17 -24.21
C ALA A 16 31.89 2.23 -23.47
N ALA A 17 32.69 1.80 -22.49
CA ALA A 17 33.65 2.67 -21.84
C ALA A 17 34.91 2.70 -22.72
N PRO A 18 35.64 3.82 -22.71
CA PRO A 18 36.74 4.05 -23.62
C PRO A 18 37.79 2.94 -23.49
N ALA A 19 38.21 2.39 -24.62
CA ALA A 19 39.34 1.47 -24.69
C ALA A 19 40.61 2.23 -24.30
N GLY A 20 41.14 1.92 -23.12
CA GLY A 20 42.38 2.50 -22.61
C GLY A 20 43.46 1.44 -22.54
N THR A 21 44.71 1.87 -22.68
CA THR A 21 45.88 1.02 -22.47
C THR A 21 46.38 1.25 -21.05
N LEU A 22 46.22 0.24 -20.20
CA LEU A 22 46.79 0.24 -18.86
C LEU A 22 48.20 -0.34 -18.92
N VAL A 23 49.19 0.44 -18.52
CA VAL A 23 50.60 0.05 -18.48
C VAL A 23 50.98 -0.29 -17.04
N THR A 24 51.52 -1.48 -16.79
CA THR A 24 52.00 -1.85 -15.45
C THR A 24 53.43 -1.39 -15.18
N ILE A 25 53.85 -1.44 -13.91
CA ILE A 25 55.22 -1.10 -13.49
C ILE A 25 56.26 -2.03 -14.15
N GLU A 26 55.87 -3.27 -14.43
CA GLU A 26 56.68 -4.26 -15.17
C GLU A 26 56.68 -4.03 -16.69
N GLY A 27 56.00 -2.98 -17.18
CA GLY A 27 55.93 -2.65 -18.60
C GLY A 27 54.91 -3.45 -19.40
N LYS A 28 54.10 -4.30 -18.75
CA LYS A 28 53.03 -5.05 -19.43
C LYS A 28 51.86 -4.12 -19.76
N ARG A 29 51.40 -4.16 -21.00
CA ARG A 29 50.27 -3.36 -21.49
C ARG A 29 49.02 -4.21 -21.56
N TYR A 30 47.92 -3.68 -21.03
CA TYR A 30 46.59 -4.25 -21.11
C TYR A 30 45.69 -3.29 -21.87
N GLU A 31 45.24 -3.70 -23.05
CA GLU A 31 44.34 -2.91 -23.88
C GLU A 31 42.91 -3.40 -23.68
N GLY A 32 42.00 -2.50 -23.33
CA GLY A 32 40.61 -2.86 -23.13
C GLY A 32 39.78 -1.81 -22.40
N ASN A 33 38.54 -2.18 -22.10
CA ASN A 33 37.65 -1.33 -21.31
C ASN A 33 38.10 -1.37 -19.84
N LEU A 34 38.47 -0.21 -19.32
CA LEU A 34 39.02 -0.04 -17.97
C LEU A 34 37.91 0.32 -16.98
N LYS A 35 37.64 -0.57 -16.02
CA LYS A 35 36.72 -0.31 -14.90
C LYS A 35 37.47 -0.26 -13.58
N LYS A 36 37.45 0.89 -12.91
CA LYS A 36 38.06 1.06 -11.58
C LYS A 36 37.29 0.24 -10.54
N THR A 37 38.00 -0.53 -9.72
CA THR A 37 37.48 -1.29 -8.58
C THR A 37 38.12 -0.78 -7.28
N GLN A 38 37.69 -1.30 -6.13
CA GLN A 38 38.30 -0.93 -4.84
C GLN A 38 39.78 -1.35 -4.75
N GLU A 39 40.16 -2.44 -5.42
CA GLU A 39 41.51 -3.04 -5.35
C GLU A 39 42.42 -2.66 -6.53
N GLY A 40 41.87 -2.04 -7.57
CA GLY A 40 42.64 -1.68 -8.77
C GLY A 40 41.76 -1.42 -9.99
N TRP A 41 42.06 -2.11 -11.08
CA TRP A 41 41.42 -1.93 -12.38
C TRP A 41 41.10 -3.27 -13.02
N ASN A 42 39.88 -3.44 -13.53
CA ASN A 42 39.53 -4.54 -14.40
C ASN A 42 39.66 -4.07 -15.85
N VAL A 43 40.50 -4.74 -16.63
CA VAL A 43 40.68 -4.48 -18.07
C VAL A 43 39.95 -5.56 -18.84
N THR A 44 38.92 -5.20 -19.58
CA THR A 44 38.16 -6.14 -20.44
C THR A 44 38.69 -6.03 -21.87
N ALA A 45 39.42 -7.04 -22.34
CA ALA A 45 39.98 -7.08 -23.69
C ALA A 45 38.88 -7.31 -24.75
N ALA A 46 39.23 -7.13 -26.03
CA ALA A 46 38.30 -7.25 -27.15
C ALA A 46 37.69 -8.66 -27.31
N ASP A 47 38.39 -9.69 -26.82
CA ASP A 47 37.90 -11.08 -26.78
C ASP A 47 36.95 -11.36 -25.60
N GLY A 48 36.65 -10.35 -24.78
CA GLY A 48 35.79 -10.45 -23.61
C GLY A 48 36.50 -10.94 -22.34
N SER A 49 37.80 -11.25 -22.41
CA SER A 49 38.57 -11.63 -21.22
C SER A 49 38.75 -10.44 -20.29
N VAL A 50 38.57 -10.67 -18.98
CA VAL A 50 38.74 -9.65 -17.95
C VAL A 50 40.01 -9.93 -17.16
N VAL A 51 40.94 -8.99 -17.17
CA VAL A 51 42.18 -9.05 -16.38
C VAL A 51 42.11 -8.03 -15.25
N ALA A 52 42.15 -8.52 -14.02
CA ALA A 52 42.26 -7.67 -12.84
C ALA A 52 43.73 -7.26 -12.63
N VAL A 53 43.96 -5.95 -12.58
CA VAL A 53 45.28 -5.35 -12.35
C VAL A 53 45.23 -4.58 -11.02
N PRO A 54 45.99 -5.04 -10.00
CA PRO A 54 46.07 -4.34 -8.72
C PRO A 54 46.53 -2.90 -8.87
N GLY A 55 45.94 -1.98 -8.09
CA GLY A 55 46.24 -0.55 -8.20
C GLY A 55 47.71 -0.20 -8.02
N ASN A 56 48.43 -0.95 -7.16
CA ASN A 56 49.86 -0.79 -6.92
C ASN A 56 50.76 -1.28 -8.07
N ARG A 57 50.22 -1.98 -9.07
CA ARG A 57 50.96 -2.43 -10.26
C ARG A 57 50.72 -1.53 -11.47
N VAL A 58 49.88 -0.49 -11.36
CA VAL A 58 49.60 0.44 -12.46
C VAL A 58 50.67 1.52 -12.51
N LYS A 59 51.39 1.62 -13.63
CA LYS A 59 52.40 2.65 -13.87
C LYS A 59 51.79 3.88 -14.54
N ALA A 60 50.99 3.65 -15.57
CA ALA A 60 50.32 4.71 -16.30
C ALA A 60 49.02 4.16 -16.90
N ILE A 61 48.03 5.03 -17.00
CA ILE A 61 46.83 4.76 -17.78
C ILE A 61 46.93 5.67 -18.99
N GLU A 62 47.35 5.08 -20.10
CA GLU A 62 47.27 5.74 -21.39
C GLU A 62 45.81 5.59 -21.83
N LEU A 63 44.99 6.56 -21.46
CA LEU A 63 43.74 6.78 -22.18
C LEU A 63 44.18 7.18 -23.58
N THR A 64 44.25 6.22 -24.50
CA THR A 64 44.08 6.50 -25.92
C THR A 64 42.85 7.37 -25.97
N SER A 65 43.03 8.68 -26.20
CA SER A 65 41.92 9.56 -26.49
C SER A 65 41.18 8.83 -27.59
N VAL A 66 39.96 8.36 -27.28
CA VAL A 66 39.11 7.64 -28.21
C VAL A 66 39.31 8.33 -29.53
N GLY A 67 39.93 7.61 -30.46
CA GLY A 67 40.30 8.18 -31.74
C GLY A 67 39.07 8.88 -32.30
N THR A 68 39.28 9.82 -33.20
CA THR A 68 38.26 10.51 -34.00
C THR A 68 37.22 9.62 -34.71
N ASN A 69 37.24 8.30 -34.47
CA ASN A 69 36.22 7.31 -34.77
C ASN A 69 35.29 7.14 -33.54
N GLY A 70 34.05 7.62 -33.53
CA GLY A 70 33.33 8.27 -34.60
C GLY A 70 32.36 9.30 -34.05
N GLY A 71 32.38 10.49 -34.64
CA GLY A 71 31.36 11.51 -34.38
C GLY A 71 29.94 10.95 -34.58
N ALA A 72 29.77 9.95 -35.47
CA ALA A 72 28.53 9.20 -35.65
C ALA A 72 28.03 8.51 -34.38
N GLU A 73 28.90 7.81 -33.63
CA GLU A 73 28.51 7.13 -32.39
C GLU A 73 28.17 8.14 -31.29
N ARG A 74 28.94 9.24 -31.21
CA ARG A 74 28.65 10.32 -30.26
C ARG A 74 27.31 11.01 -30.58
N LEU A 75 27.01 11.24 -31.86
CA LEU A 75 25.73 11.79 -32.31
C LEU A 75 24.58 10.82 -32.01
N ALA A 76 24.76 9.52 -32.27
CA ALA A 76 23.78 8.49 -31.91
C ALA A 76 23.54 8.40 -30.39
N SER A 77 24.58 8.59 -29.58
CA SER A 77 24.46 8.69 -28.12
C SER A 77 23.69 9.94 -27.71
N LEU A 78 23.96 11.09 -28.33
CA LEU A 78 23.22 12.33 -28.10
C LEU A 78 21.73 12.15 -28.43
N ARG A 79 21.40 11.61 -29.62
CA ARG A 79 20.02 11.29 -30.06
C ARG A 79 19.27 10.47 -29.01
N ARG A 80 19.84 9.36 -28.54
CA ARG A 80 19.26 8.53 -27.46
C ARG A 80 19.10 9.29 -26.14
N SER A 81 20.07 10.14 -25.80
CA SER A 81 20.02 10.90 -24.54
C SER A 81 18.94 11.99 -24.53
N VAL A 82 18.62 12.57 -25.69
CA VAL A 82 17.60 13.62 -25.82
C VAL A 82 16.20 13.03 -25.96
N GLU A 83 16.07 11.79 -26.46
CA GLU A 83 14.79 11.07 -26.53
C GLU A 83 14.15 10.88 -25.15
N ALA A 84 14.90 10.91 -24.06
CA ALA A 84 14.37 10.85 -22.70
C ALA A 84 13.90 12.22 -22.15
N LEU A 85 14.30 13.33 -22.78
CA LEU A 85 13.95 14.68 -22.36
C LEU A 85 12.60 15.11 -22.93
N ASP A 86 11.94 16.01 -22.22
CA ASP A 86 10.67 16.69 -22.58
C ASP A 86 10.87 18.20 -22.79
N ASP A 87 11.94 18.78 -22.24
CA ASP A 87 12.34 20.18 -22.39
C ASP A 87 13.09 20.42 -23.72
N ILE A 88 12.37 20.94 -24.73
CA ILE A 88 12.93 21.27 -26.05
C ILE A 88 14.09 22.28 -25.97
N PRO A 89 14.00 23.41 -25.24
CA PRO A 89 15.14 24.32 -25.05
C PRO A 89 16.41 23.62 -24.56
N LYS A 90 16.30 22.73 -23.57
CA LYS A 90 17.43 21.96 -23.06
C LYS A 90 17.99 20.96 -24.08
N ILE A 91 17.13 20.35 -24.90
CA ILE A 91 17.55 19.50 -26.01
C ILE A 91 18.36 20.32 -27.04
N ILE A 92 17.85 21.48 -27.44
CA ILE A 92 18.51 22.42 -28.36
C ILE A 92 19.88 22.81 -27.84
N GLU A 93 19.99 23.13 -26.55
CA GLU A 93 21.26 23.49 -25.92
C GLU A 93 22.28 22.35 -25.99
N ARG A 94 21.86 21.09 -25.77
CA ARG A 94 22.74 19.93 -25.90
C ARG A 94 23.27 19.75 -27.32
N TYR A 95 22.44 19.95 -28.34
CA TYR A 95 22.88 19.92 -29.74
C TYR A 95 23.87 21.04 -30.05
N ARG A 96 23.62 22.27 -29.58
CA ARG A 96 24.56 23.39 -29.77
C ARG A 96 25.94 23.08 -29.18
N ARG A 97 26.00 22.63 -27.94
CA ARG A 97 27.27 22.23 -27.30
C ARG A 97 27.98 21.09 -28.05
N PHE A 98 27.20 20.14 -28.59
CA PHE A 98 27.77 19.05 -29.40
C PHE A 98 28.40 19.58 -30.69
N ILE A 99 27.71 20.47 -31.39
CA ILE A 99 28.15 21.10 -32.65
C ILE A 99 29.43 21.92 -32.41
N GLU A 100 29.49 22.71 -31.32
CA GLU A 100 30.68 23.49 -30.95
C GLU A 100 31.94 22.63 -30.74
N GLN A 101 31.77 21.38 -30.34
CA GLN A 101 32.87 20.46 -30.04
C GLN A 101 33.24 19.53 -31.21
N MET A 102 32.41 19.45 -32.25
CA MET A 102 32.59 18.50 -33.34
C MET A 102 33.38 19.14 -34.49
N ARG A 103 34.36 18.39 -35.03
CA ARG A 103 35.23 18.87 -36.12
C ARG A 103 34.93 18.20 -37.48
N ASP A 104 34.23 17.08 -37.47
CA ASP A 104 33.88 16.33 -38.68
C ASP A 104 32.71 17.02 -39.42
N PRO A 105 32.91 17.52 -40.66
CA PRO A 105 31.86 18.21 -41.42
C PRO A 105 30.62 17.37 -41.68
N SER A 106 30.77 16.06 -41.91
CA SER A 106 29.64 15.17 -42.21
C SER A 106 28.74 15.00 -40.98
N ILE A 107 29.35 14.89 -39.79
CA ILE A 107 28.62 14.77 -38.53
C ILE A 107 28.01 16.11 -38.12
N LEU A 108 28.69 17.22 -38.41
CA LEU A 108 28.16 18.57 -38.20
C LEU A 108 26.90 18.82 -39.03
N GLU A 109 26.87 18.38 -40.28
CA GLU A 109 25.69 18.51 -41.14
C GLU A 109 24.50 17.74 -40.56
N GLU A 110 24.69 16.49 -40.15
CA GLU A 110 23.63 15.70 -39.52
C GLU A 110 23.15 16.31 -38.20
N ALA A 111 24.06 16.78 -37.34
CA ALA A 111 23.72 17.39 -36.05
C ALA A 111 22.97 18.72 -36.24
N ASN A 112 23.33 19.51 -37.24
CA ASN A 112 22.62 20.75 -37.59
C ASN A 112 21.21 20.45 -38.12
N LYS A 113 21.04 19.38 -38.91
CA LYS A 113 19.72 18.94 -39.37
C LYS A 113 18.83 18.53 -38.21
N ASP A 114 19.35 17.78 -37.24
CA ASP A 114 18.60 17.42 -36.03
C ASP A 114 18.25 18.67 -35.21
N LEU A 115 19.20 19.59 -35.02
CA LEU A 115 18.99 20.86 -34.34
C LEU A 115 17.87 21.69 -34.99
N ALA A 116 17.86 21.79 -36.31
CA ALA A 116 16.81 22.49 -37.05
C ALA A 116 15.44 21.85 -36.80
N GLY A 117 15.35 20.52 -36.80
CA GLY A 117 14.13 19.80 -36.44
C GLY A 117 13.66 20.12 -35.01
N TRP A 118 14.57 20.20 -34.04
CA TRP A 118 14.22 20.61 -32.67
C TRP A 118 13.78 22.06 -32.55
N GLN A 119 14.38 22.98 -33.32
CA GLN A 119 13.95 24.37 -33.39
C GLN A 119 12.56 24.51 -34.00
N GLU A 120 12.24 23.73 -35.03
CA GLU A 120 10.90 23.70 -35.62
C GLU A 120 9.85 23.22 -34.60
N ARG A 121 10.17 22.18 -33.81
CA ARG A 121 9.28 21.73 -32.73
C ARG A 121 9.07 22.80 -31.67
N LEU A 122 10.11 23.56 -31.32
CA LEU A 122 10.00 24.69 -30.39
C LEU A 122 9.11 25.78 -30.97
N ASN A 123 9.28 26.14 -32.25
CA ASN A 123 8.50 27.17 -32.92
C ASN A 123 7.01 26.78 -33.02
N LYS A 124 6.73 25.50 -33.21
CA LYS A 124 5.37 24.93 -33.18
C LYS A 124 4.82 24.75 -31.76
N SER A 125 5.60 25.08 -30.73
CA SER A 125 5.23 24.90 -29.32
C SER A 125 4.76 23.47 -29.02
N LEU A 126 5.46 22.48 -29.60
CA LEU A 126 5.12 21.08 -29.37
C LEU A 126 5.47 20.69 -27.93
N VAL A 127 4.61 19.88 -27.34
CA VAL A 127 4.80 19.26 -26.04
C VAL A 127 4.91 17.75 -26.22
N LYS A 128 5.74 17.13 -25.39
CA LYS A 128 5.90 15.68 -25.41
C LYS A 128 4.79 15.01 -24.63
N VAL A 129 4.10 14.07 -25.25
CA VAL A 129 3.09 13.21 -24.59
C VAL A 129 3.41 11.77 -24.94
N GLY A 130 3.92 11.02 -23.95
CA GLY A 130 4.46 9.68 -24.19
C GLY A 130 5.66 9.72 -25.14
N LYS A 131 5.51 9.12 -26.33
CA LYS A 131 6.53 9.09 -27.38
C LYS A 131 6.32 10.16 -28.46
N ASP A 132 5.17 10.81 -28.47
CA ASP A 132 4.76 11.73 -29.52
C ASP A 132 5.05 13.19 -29.13
N TRP A 133 5.36 14.02 -30.13
CA TRP A 133 5.42 15.47 -30.01
C TRP A 133 4.19 16.06 -30.69
N MET A 134 3.35 16.75 -29.94
CA MET A 134 2.08 17.29 -30.43
C MET A 134 1.87 18.72 -29.96
N THR A 135 1.03 19.45 -30.67
CA THR A 135 0.62 20.80 -30.28
C THR A 135 -0.21 20.76 -28.99
N VAL A 136 -0.29 21.89 -28.30
CA VAL A 136 -1.13 22.03 -27.09
C VAL A 136 -2.61 21.73 -27.41
N GLU A 137 -3.07 22.10 -28.61
CA GLU A 137 -4.44 21.93 -29.08
C GLU A 137 -4.75 20.46 -29.40
N GLU A 138 -3.82 19.75 -30.06
CA GLU A 138 -3.93 18.29 -30.25
C GLU A 138 -3.94 17.56 -28.90
N ARG A 139 -3.12 17.99 -27.94
CA ARG A 139 -3.14 17.43 -26.58
C ARG A 139 -4.49 17.65 -25.90
N LYS A 140 -5.05 18.86 -25.98
CA LYS A 140 -6.38 19.18 -25.43
C LYS A 140 -7.46 18.31 -26.07
N GLN A 141 -7.47 18.17 -27.39
CA GLN A 141 -8.41 17.31 -28.11
C GLN A 141 -8.30 15.85 -27.66
N ARG A 142 -7.07 15.32 -27.58
CA ARG A 142 -6.82 13.97 -27.08
C ARG A 142 -7.32 13.79 -25.65
N THR A 143 -7.08 14.76 -24.76
CA THR A 143 -7.61 14.71 -23.40
C THR A 143 -9.14 14.68 -23.39
N VAL A 144 -9.82 15.51 -24.18
CA VAL A 144 -11.29 15.50 -24.29
C VAL A 144 -11.83 14.16 -24.77
N GLU A 145 -11.21 13.56 -25.79
CA GLU A 145 -11.57 12.22 -26.27
C GLU A 145 -11.43 11.16 -25.18
N THR A 146 -10.30 11.19 -24.45
CA THR A 146 -10.06 10.22 -23.37
C THR A 146 -11.00 10.40 -22.18
N ILE A 147 -11.50 11.62 -21.90
CA ILE A 147 -12.52 11.84 -20.86
C ILE A 147 -13.79 11.03 -21.18
N GLY A 148 -14.25 11.03 -22.43
CA GLY A 148 -15.41 10.23 -22.83
C GLY A 148 -15.19 8.73 -22.61
N GLN A 149 -14.01 8.23 -22.95
CA GLN A 149 -13.63 6.83 -22.75
C GLN A 149 -13.52 6.45 -21.26
N VAL A 150 -12.98 7.34 -20.42
CA VAL A 150 -12.93 7.16 -18.96
C VAL A 150 -14.34 7.11 -18.38
N THR A 151 -15.26 7.98 -18.82
CA THR A 151 -16.66 7.93 -18.41
C THR A 151 -17.31 6.60 -18.77
N GLN A 152 -17.04 6.07 -19.96
CA GLN A 152 -17.50 4.74 -20.36
C GLN A 152 -16.91 3.63 -19.46
N ALA A 153 -15.61 3.69 -19.17
CA ALA A 153 -14.95 2.73 -18.28
C ALA A 153 -15.53 2.78 -16.86
N ARG A 154 -15.85 3.97 -16.35
CA ARG A 154 -16.56 4.17 -15.08
C ARG A 154 -17.92 3.45 -15.06
N GLU A 155 -18.71 3.57 -16.12
CA GLU A 155 -20.00 2.86 -16.20
C GLU A 155 -19.83 1.34 -16.29
N LEU A 156 -18.80 0.86 -16.98
CA LEU A 156 -18.44 -0.56 -17.01
C LEU A 156 -18.08 -1.07 -15.60
N ILE A 157 -17.36 -0.29 -14.80
CA ILE A 157 -17.03 -0.63 -13.40
C ILE A 157 -18.31 -0.71 -12.56
N LYS A 158 -19.20 0.27 -12.68
CA LYS A 158 -20.47 0.35 -11.97
C LYS A 158 -21.41 -0.82 -12.28
N THR A 159 -21.42 -1.28 -13.53
CA THR A 159 -22.20 -2.43 -13.98
C THR A 159 -21.50 -3.79 -13.76
N GLY A 160 -20.35 -3.80 -13.08
CA GLY A 160 -19.61 -5.02 -12.76
C GLY A 160 -18.79 -5.62 -13.92
N ARG A 161 -18.77 -4.97 -15.08
CA ARG A 161 -17.98 -5.34 -16.28
C ARG A 161 -16.51 -4.91 -16.15
N VAL A 162 -15.87 -5.32 -15.05
CA VAL A 162 -14.53 -4.86 -14.66
C VAL A 162 -13.45 -5.19 -15.69
N LYS A 163 -13.54 -6.35 -16.38
CA LYS A 163 -12.57 -6.73 -17.42
C LYS A 163 -12.63 -5.82 -18.64
N ASP A 164 -13.84 -5.42 -19.05
CA ASP A 164 -14.03 -4.53 -20.18
C ASP A 164 -13.57 -3.11 -19.83
N ALA A 165 -13.83 -2.67 -18.60
CA ALA A 165 -13.31 -1.41 -18.08
C ALA A 165 -11.77 -1.38 -18.10
N ASP A 166 -11.12 -2.45 -17.63
CA ASP A 166 -9.66 -2.55 -17.62
C ASP A 166 -9.08 -2.43 -19.04
N ALA A 167 -9.66 -3.14 -20.01
CA ALA A 167 -9.26 -3.05 -21.42
C ALA A 167 -9.46 -1.64 -21.99
N ALA A 168 -10.58 -0.98 -21.70
CA ALA A 168 -10.84 0.39 -22.13
C ALA A 168 -9.84 1.39 -21.51
N LEU A 169 -9.50 1.22 -20.23
CA LEU A 169 -8.53 2.08 -19.54
C LEU A 169 -7.10 1.91 -20.06
N LEU A 170 -6.72 0.69 -20.48
CA LEU A 170 -5.45 0.48 -21.16
C LEU A 170 -5.38 1.25 -22.48
N GLN A 171 -6.46 1.26 -23.28
CA GLN A 171 -6.52 2.07 -24.50
C GLN A 171 -6.44 3.57 -24.22
N VAL A 172 -7.04 4.04 -23.12
CA VAL A 172 -6.90 5.43 -22.68
C VAL A 172 -5.43 5.75 -22.38
N LEU A 173 -4.74 4.89 -21.62
CA LEU A 173 -3.34 5.12 -21.23
C LEU A 173 -2.35 4.94 -22.39
N GLU A 174 -2.68 4.17 -23.42
CA GLU A 174 -1.89 4.13 -24.65
C GLU A 174 -1.92 5.46 -25.39
N ARG A 175 -3.06 6.15 -25.37
CA ARG A 175 -3.25 7.45 -26.04
C ARG A 175 -2.77 8.61 -25.17
N ASP A 176 -3.16 8.61 -23.91
CA ASP A 176 -2.79 9.60 -22.90
C ASP A 176 -2.15 8.91 -21.68
N PRO A 177 -0.83 8.65 -21.73
CA PRO A 177 -0.10 8.01 -20.64
C PRO A 177 -0.12 8.79 -19.31
N GLY A 178 -0.56 10.05 -19.32
CA GLY A 178 -0.65 10.90 -18.14
C GLY A 178 -2.07 10.99 -17.55
N ASN A 179 -3.04 10.22 -18.07
CA ASN A 179 -4.44 10.36 -17.68
C ASN A 179 -4.68 9.91 -16.22
N LEU A 180 -4.82 10.89 -15.33
CA LEU A 180 -4.98 10.65 -13.89
C LEU A 180 -6.27 9.90 -13.54
N SER A 181 -7.34 10.16 -14.28
CA SER A 181 -8.63 9.48 -14.10
C SER A 181 -8.50 7.99 -14.44
N ALA A 182 -7.76 7.66 -15.50
CA ALA A 182 -7.49 6.29 -15.87
C ALA A 182 -6.59 5.58 -14.86
N PHE A 183 -5.53 6.24 -14.38
CA PHE A 183 -4.70 5.69 -13.29
C PHE A 183 -5.51 5.43 -12.01
N TYR A 184 -6.41 6.35 -11.65
CA TYR A 184 -7.27 6.17 -10.48
C TYR A 184 -8.16 4.93 -10.63
N LEU A 185 -8.88 4.82 -11.75
CA LEU A 185 -9.79 3.69 -11.98
C LEU A 185 -9.05 2.35 -12.08
N GLN A 186 -7.90 2.30 -12.75
CA GLN A 186 -7.07 1.09 -12.74
C GLN A 186 -6.57 0.75 -11.34
N GLY A 187 -6.21 1.76 -10.54
CA GLY A 187 -5.83 1.59 -9.14
C GLY A 187 -6.96 0.98 -8.31
N VAL A 188 -8.19 1.45 -8.49
CA VAL A 188 -9.40 0.89 -7.86
C VAL A 188 -9.65 -0.56 -8.31
N ILE A 189 -9.55 -0.85 -9.61
CA ILE A 189 -9.68 -2.21 -10.15
C ILE A 189 -8.62 -3.14 -9.53
N ALA A 190 -7.36 -2.71 -9.50
CA ALA A 190 -6.26 -3.47 -8.90
C ALA A 190 -6.49 -3.71 -7.40
N LEU A 191 -7.02 -2.72 -6.67
CA LEU A 191 -7.37 -2.85 -5.25
C LEU A 191 -8.50 -3.87 -5.03
N ARG A 192 -9.55 -3.85 -5.86
CA ARG A 192 -10.63 -4.86 -5.83
C ARG A 192 -10.09 -6.28 -6.11
N GLN A 193 -9.08 -6.40 -6.97
CA GLN A 193 -8.41 -7.67 -7.30
C GLN A 193 -7.32 -8.09 -6.30
N ASP A 194 -7.16 -7.34 -5.19
CA ASP A 194 -6.11 -7.51 -4.18
C ASP A 194 -4.67 -7.47 -4.71
N LYS A 195 -4.46 -6.83 -5.88
CA LYS A 195 -3.14 -6.54 -6.45
C LYS A 195 -2.55 -5.29 -5.78
N LEU A 196 -2.28 -5.38 -4.47
CA LEU A 196 -1.90 -4.22 -3.65
C LEU A 196 -0.66 -3.45 -4.17
N PRO A 197 0.41 -4.09 -4.67
CA PRO A 197 1.55 -3.35 -5.21
C PRO A 197 1.19 -2.49 -6.44
N ASP A 198 0.39 -3.04 -7.36
CA ASP A 198 -0.05 -2.34 -8.57
C ASP A 198 -0.99 -1.20 -8.21
N ALA A 199 -1.98 -1.46 -7.34
CA ALA A 199 -2.92 -0.45 -6.87
C ALA A 199 -2.18 0.72 -6.20
N LYS A 200 -1.19 0.42 -5.34
CA LYS A 200 -0.37 1.44 -4.66
C LYS A 200 0.37 2.29 -5.66
N ARG A 201 1.06 1.67 -6.63
CA ARG A 201 1.82 2.39 -7.66
C ARG A 201 0.91 3.35 -8.45
N LEU A 202 -0.22 2.87 -8.94
CA LEU A 202 -1.16 3.65 -9.75
C LEU A 202 -1.76 4.82 -8.95
N LEU A 203 -2.23 4.57 -7.72
CA LEU A 203 -2.82 5.60 -6.88
C LEU A 203 -1.79 6.60 -6.35
N THR A 204 -0.54 6.19 -6.12
CA THR A 204 0.56 7.12 -5.79
C THR A 204 0.87 8.05 -6.96
N SER A 205 0.78 7.60 -8.22
CA SER A 205 0.89 8.49 -9.37
C SER A 205 -0.21 9.57 -9.37
N VAL A 206 -1.45 9.18 -9.04
CA VAL A 206 -2.55 10.16 -8.88
C VAL A 206 -2.28 11.13 -7.72
N GLN A 207 -1.83 10.63 -6.57
CA GLN A 207 -1.51 11.46 -5.40
C GLN A 207 -0.39 12.48 -5.68
N GLN A 208 0.64 12.08 -6.42
CA GLN A 208 1.74 12.97 -6.78
C GLN A 208 1.29 14.16 -7.63
N SER A 209 0.27 13.97 -8.47
CA SER A 209 -0.32 15.04 -9.27
C SER A 209 -1.42 15.80 -8.54
N LEU A 210 -2.18 15.11 -7.66
CA LEU A 210 -3.31 15.65 -6.90
C LEU A 210 -3.11 15.36 -5.40
N GLY A 211 -2.34 16.22 -4.72
CA GLY A 211 -1.95 16.02 -3.32
C GLY A 211 -3.13 15.83 -2.36
N ASP A 212 -4.21 16.58 -2.58
CA ASP A 212 -5.39 16.63 -1.69
C ASP A 212 -6.61 15.89 -2.27
N HIS A 213 -6.41 14.93 -3.18
CA HIS A 213 -7.53 14.18 -3.73
C HIS A 213 -8.05 13.13 -2.74
N ALA A 214 -9.11 13.46 -1.99
CA ALA A 214 -9.64 12.66 -0.90
C ALA A 214 -9.90 11.17 -1.26
N PRO A 215 -10.50 10.82 -2.41
CA PRO A 215 -10.69 9.42 -2.80
C PRO A 215 -9.39 8.64 -2.97
N THR A 216 -8.36 9.25 -3.55
CA THR A 216 -7.04 8.61 -3.71
C THR A 216 -6.40 8.38 -2.35
N LEU A 217 -6.44 9.37 -1.46
CA LEU A 217 -5.90 9.27 -0.10
C LEU A 217 -6.60 8.16 0.70
N ALA A 218 -7.92 8.06 0.61
CA ALA A 218 -8.69 6.99 1.25
C ALA A 218 -8.29 5.62 0.72
N ASN A 219 -8.23 5.43 -0.60
CA ASN A 219 -7.84 4.14 -1.19
C ASN A 219 -6.40 3.74 -0.85
N LEU A 220 -5.48 4.71 -0.77
CA LEU A 220 -4.12 4.46 -0.28
C LEU A 220 -4.12 4.10 1.22
N ALA A 221 -4.98 4.71 2.04
CA ALA A 221 -5.14 4.31 3.44
C ALA A 221 -5.59 2.85 3.58
N ILE A 222 -6.52 2.41 2.74
CA ILE A 222 -6.99 1.01 2.69
C ILE A 222 -5.84 0.06 2.35
N ILE A 223 -5.04 0.40 1.34
CA ILE A 223 -3.87 -0.41 0.94
C ILE A 223 -2.88 -0.50 2.10
N ASN A 224 -2.56 0.62 2.76
CA ASN A 224 -1.64 0.63 3.89
C ASN A 224 -2.20 -0.18 5.08
N ALA A 225 -3.51 -0.10 5.35
CA ALA A 225 -4.16 -0.89 6.40
C ALA A 225 -4.07 -2.40 6.12
N ARG A 226 -4.33 -2.83 4.87
CA ARG A 226 -4.16 -4.24 4.46
C ARG A 226 -2.72 -4.72 4.58
N GLN A 227 -1.76 -3.82 4.35
CA GLN A 227 -0.32 -4.06 4.54
C GLN A 227 0.13 -3.95 6.02
N LYS A 228 -0.79 -3.75 6.97
CA LYS A 228 -0.53 -3.52 8.41
C LYS A 228 0.37 -2.29 8.67
N GLN A 229 0.43 -1.36 7.74
CA GLN A 229 1.14 -0.08 7.85
C GLN A 229 0.23 0.95 8.54
N TRP A 230 -0.14 0.68 9.79
CA TRP A 230 -1.20 1.40 10.53
C TRP A 230 -0.98 2.91 10.61
N THR A 231 0.23 3.35 10.94
CA THR A 231 0.54 4.79 11.03
C THR A 231 0.34 5.50 9.70
N ALA A 232 0.78 4.88 8.58
CA ALA A 232 0.59 5.44 7.25
C ALA A 232 -0.89 5.46 6.86
N ALA A 233 -1.63 4.40 7.15
CA ALA A 233 -3.07 4.33 6.92
C ALA A 233 -3.81 5.45 7.66
N CYS A 234 -3.50 5.67 8.95
CA CYS A 234 -4.13 6.72 9.73
C CYS A 234 -3.83 8.13 9.20
N ASN A 235 -2.58 8.41 8.82
CA ASN A 235 -2.21 9.70 8.25
C ASN A 235 -2.93 9.97 6.92
N MET A 236 -3.01 8.98 6.03
CA MET A 236 -3.68 9.16 4.73
C MET A 236 -5.19 9.32 4.88
N LEU A 237 -5.81 8.58 5.79
CA LEU A 237 -7.25 8.71 6.05
C LEU A 237 -7.59 10.02 6.76
N GLU A 238 -6.70 10.51 7.64
CA GLU A 238 -6.84 11.83 8.27
C GLU A 238 -6.77 12.96 7.23
N GLN A 239 -5.82 12.89 6.29
CA GLN A 239 -5.74 13.82 5.17
C GLN A 239 -6.98 13.73 4.27
N SER A 240 -7.46 12.52 3.98
CA SER A 240 -8.67 12.30 3.18
C SER A 240 -9.90 12.95 3.81
N LEU A 241 -10.11 12.76 5.12
CA LEU A 241 -11.18 13.43 5.88
C LEU A 241 -11.02 14.96 5.90
N GLY A 242 -9.79 15.48 5.84
CA GLY A 242 -9.54 16.91 5.73
C GLY A 242 -9.85 17.49 4.36
N ALA A 243 -9.56 16.75 3.30
CA ALA A 243 -9.83 17.16 1.94
C ALA A 243 -11.33 17.07 1.56
N ALA A 244 -12.09 16.15 2.16
CA ALA A 244 -13.52 16.00 1.92
C ALA A 244 -14.31 15.75 3.23
N PRO A 245 -14.54 16.79 4.04
CA PRO A 245 -15.25 16.65 5.31
C PRO A 245 -16.71 16.24 5.11
N GLY A 246 -17.21 15.37 6.00
CA GLY A 246 -18.63 14.99 6.03
C GLY A 246 -19.06 13.93 5.01
N VAL A 247 -18.15 13.41 4.19
CA VAL A 247 -18.41 12.26 3.32
C VAL A 247 -18.59 11.01 4.18
N GLN A 248 -19.81 10.45 4.22
CA GLN A 248 -20.17 9.31 5.07
C GLN A 248 -19.19 8.14 4.95
N LEU A 249 -18.83 7.73 3.72
CA LEU A 249 -17.94 6.59 3.49
C LEU A 249 -16.55 6.78 4.10
N LEU A 250 -16.03 8.02 4.14
CA LEU A 250 -14.73 8.32 4.77
C LEU A 250 -14.81 8.20 6.29
N VAL A 251 -15.89 8.69 6.89
CA VAL A 251 -16.14 8.60 8.33
C VAL A 251 -16.37 7.14 8.75
N ASP A 252 -17.10 6.37 7.94
CA ASP A 252 -17.31 4.93 8.13
C ASP A 252 -15.97 4.17 8.05
N ASN A 253 -15.13 4.45 7.05
CA ASN A 253 -13.80 3.86 6.93
C ASN A 253 -12.88 4.24 8.10
N ALA A 254 -12.99 5.46 8.64
CA ALA A 254 -12.22 5.88 9.80
C ALA A 254 -12.62 5.10 11.05
N ALA A 255 -13.91 4.86 11.25
CA ALA A 255 -14.38 4.02 12.34
C ALA A 255 -13.89 2.58 12.22
N GLU A 256 -13.95 1.98 11.02
CA GLU A 256 -13.38 0.65 10.76
C GLU A 256 -11.89 0.59 11.07
N LEU A 257 -11.12 1.58 10.58
CA LEU A 257 -9.68 1.62 10.79
C LEU A 257 -9.34 1.77 12.28
N LEU A 258 -9.98 2.71 12.99
CA LEU A 258 -9.73 2.96 14.41
C LEU A 258 -10.04 1.74 15.27
N ASN A 259 -11.09 0.99 14.93
CA ASN A 259 -11.42 -0.25 15.62
C ASN A 259 -10.46 -1.41 15.29
N ALA A 260 -9.96 -1.49 14.06
CA ALA A 260 -9.05 -2.54 13.62
C ALA A 260 -7.61 -2.39 14.15
N LEU A 261 -7.27 -1.25 14.78
CA LEU A 261 -5.93 -1.00 15.30
C LEU A 261 -5.55 -1.95 16.44
N PRO A 262 -4.33 -2.51 16.42
CA PRO A 262 -3.73 -3.15 17.58
C PRO A 262 -3.65 -2.19 18.79
N ASP A 263 -3.77 -2.72 20.00
CA ASP A 263 -3.81 -1.91 21.24
C ASP A 263 -2.53 -1.06 21.45
N ASP A 264 -1.37 -1.56 21.01
CA ASP A 264 -0.09 -0.84 21.06
C ASP A 264 -0.06 0.37 20.11
N GLN A 265 -0.86 0.37 19.04
CA GLN A 265 -0.89 1.44 18.03
C GLN A 265 -1.88 2.56 18.37
N LYS A 266 -2.89 2.31 19.21
CA LYS A 266 -3.99 3.25 19.51
C LYS A 266 -3.53 4.59 20.11
N LYS A 267 -2.35 4.62 20.73
CA LYS A 267 -1.80 5.81 21.41
C LYS A 267 -0.84 6.64 20.55
N THR A 268 -0.60 6.25 19.29
CA THR A 268 0.31 6.99 18.41
C THR A 268 -0.28 8.36 18.02
N ALA A 269 0.58 9.35 17.77
CA ALA A 269 0.15 10.70 17.40
C ALA A 269 -0.71 10.72 16.12
N ALA A 270 -0.41 9.85 15.15
CA ALA A 270 -1.20 9.69 13.94
C ALA A 270 -2.64 9.25 14.24
N VAL A 271 -2.80 8.26 15.13
CA VAL A 271 -4.13 7.77 15.55
C VAL A 271 -4.89 8.84 16.31
N GLN A 272 -4.23 9.59 17.20
CA GLN A 272 -4.88 10.67 17.95
C GLN A 272 -5.38 11.81 17.03
N LYS A 273 -4.62 12.13 15.97
CA LYS A 273 -5.07 13.10 14.95
C LYS A 273 -6.30 12.59 14.18
N LEU A 274 -6.24 11.35 13.69
CA LEU A 274 -7.38 10.73 13.01
C LEU A 274 -8.61 10.66 13.92
N LEU A 275 -8.44 10.23 15.17
CA LEU A 275 -9.52 10.12 16.15
C LEU A 275 -10.20 11.47 16.40
N ARG A 276 -9.42 12.55 16.56
CA ARG A 276 -10.00 13.90 16.74
C ARG A 276 -10.86 14.31 15.55
N ARG A 277 -10.34 14.16 14.33
CA ARG A 277 -11.06 14.52 13.10
C ARG A 277 -12.28 13.64 12.86
N PHE A 278 -12.17 12.34 13.16
CA PHE A 278 -13.28 11.39 13.13
C PHE A 278 -14.39 11.81 14.10
N THR A 279 -14.09 12.08 15.37
CA THR A 279 -15.10 12.45 16.38
C THR A 279 -15.88 13.69 15.97
N GLU A 280 -15.19 14.71 15.45
CA GLU A 280 -15.82 15.95 14.97
C GLU A 280 -16.77 15.68 13.79
N GLN A 281 -16.30 14.97 12.76
CA GLN A 281 -17.11 14.73 11.57
C GLN A 281 -18.22 13.71 11.80
N ASP A 282 -17.99 12.70 12.65
CA ASP A 282 -19.00 11.71 13.01
C ASP A 282 -20.12 12.34 13.84
N ALA A 283 -19.83 13.28 14.74
CA ALA A 283 -20.88 14.01 15.45
C ALA A 283 -21.80 14.78 14.47
N ASN A 284 -21.22 15.48 13.49
CA ASN A 284 -21.98 16.19 12.46
C ASN A 284 -22.79 15.23 11.58
N LEU A 285 -22.21 14.09 11.22
CA LEU A 285 -22.88 13.06 10.45
C LEU A 285 -24.02 12.42 11.24
N GLN A 286 -23.84 12.13 12.53
CA GLN A 286 -24.88 11.59 13.40
C GLN A 286 -26.10 12.51 13.48
N THR A 287 -25.90 13.83 13.56
CA THR A 287 -27.01 14.80 13.52
C THR A 287 -27.82 14.67 12.23
N ARG A 288 -27.17 14.66 11.06
CA ARG A 288 -27.86 14.51 9.76
C ARG A 288 -28.55 13.15 9.59
N MET A 289 -27.94 12.09 10.12
CA MET A 289 -28.51 10.74 10.03
C MET A 289 -29.70 10.55 10.98
N ALA A 290 -29.70 11.23 12.13
CA ALA A 290 -30.83 11.21 13.05
C ALA A 290 -32.10 11.83 12.44
N GLU A 291 -31.98 12.85 11.58
CA GLU A 291 -33.10 13.39 10.80
C GLU A 291 -33.75 12.32 9.90
N LYS A 292 -32.94 11.37 9.41
CA LYS A 292 -33.38 10.20 8.63
C LYS A 292 -33.77 9.00 9.50
N GLN A 293 -33.88 9.17 10.82
CA GLN A 293 -34.13 8.11 11.81
C GLN A 293 -33.08 6.98 11.79
N LEU A 294 -31.85 7.30 11.36
CA LEU A 294 -30.72 6.39 11.31
C LEU A 294 -29.73 6.73 12.42
N TYR A 295 -29.24 5.69 13.09
CA TYR A 295 -28.34 5.79 14.24
C TYR A 295 -27.09 4.95 14.00
N ARG A 296 -25.95 5.45 14.50
CA ARG A 296 -24.64 4.83 14.34
C ARG A 296 -24.60 3.47 15.06
N TRP A 297 -24.21 2.42 14.36
CA TRP A 297 -23.85 1.10 14.88
C TRP A 297 -22.47 0.73 14.34
N GLY A 298 -21.43 1.11 15.10
CA GLY A 298 -20.03 0.97 14.71
C GLY A 298 -19.68 1.74 13.44
N ALA A 299 -19.50 1.06 12.30
CA ALA A 299 -19.24 1.67 10.99
C ALA A 299 -20.47 1.70 10.06
N THR A 300 -21.65 1.31 10.57
CA THR A 300 -22.91 1.26 9.81
C THR A 300 -24.00 2.11 10.46
N TRP A 301 -25.13 2.24 9.76
CA TRP A 301 -26.28 3.02 10.18
C TRP A 301 -27.53 2.13 10.15
N VAL A 302 -28.27 2.10 11.25
CA VAL A 302 -29.48 1.29 11.42
C VAL A 302 -30.60 2.13 12.04
N ASP A 303 -31.85 1.73 11.85
CA ASP A 303 -32.96 2.38 12.54
C ASP A 303 -32.90 2.15 14.07
N ARG A 304 -33.65 2.96 14.83
CA ARG A 304 -33.64 2.89 16.29
C ARG A 304 -34.06 1.52 16.85
N PRO A 305 -35.17 0.90 16.40
CA PRO A 305 -35.55 -0.44 16.88
C PRO A 305 -34.48 -1.50 16.63
N THR A 306 -33.82 -1.46 15.47
CA THR A 306 -32.75 -2.38 15.11
C THR A 306 -31.52 -2.13 15.97
N ARG A 307 -31.13 -0.86 16.21
CA ARG A 307 -30.03 -0.52 17.12
C ARG A 307 -30.27 -1.05 18.53
N ASP A 308 -31.47 -0.86 19.06
CA ASP A 308 -31.79 -1.25 20.44
C ASP A 308 -31.78 -2.79 20.56
N LYS A 309 -32.33 -3.53 19.57
CA LYS A 309 -32.20 -5.00 19.49
C LYS A 309 -30.75 -5.48 19.39
N LEU A 310 -29.93 -4.81 18.58
CA LEU A 310 -28.51 -5.13 18.43
C LEU A 310 -27.72 -4.88 19.73
N ALA A 311 -28.05 -3.81 20.45
CA ALA A 311 -27.44 -3.49 21.74
C ALA A 311 -27.82 -4.51 22.82
N GLU A 312 -29.09 -4.94 22.87
CA GLU A 312 -29.53 -6.02 23.76
C GLU A 312 -28.82 -7.35 23.45
N ALA A 313 -28.74 -7.72 22.17
CA ALA A 313 -28.02 -8.91 21.73
C ALA A 313 -26.52 -8.85 22.11
N GLU A 314 -25.89 -7.68 22.03
CA GLU A 314 -24.51 -7.49 22.47
C GLU A 314 -24.34 -7.68 23.97
N ILE A 315 -25.25 -7.15 24.78
CA ILE A 315 -25.24 -7.35 26.24
C ILE A 315 -25.40 -8.84 26.56
N GLU A 316 -26.31 -9.55 25.90
CA GLU A 316 -26.52 -10.98 26.09
C GLU A 316 -25.30 -11.81 25.69
N VAL A 317 -24.71 -11.53 24.52
CA VAL A 317 -23.49 -12.20 24.05
C VAL A 317 -22.33 -11.96 25.02
N LYS A 318 -22.16 -10.73 25.51
CA LYS A 318 -21.10 -10.39 26.47
C LYS A 318 -21.31 -11.13 27.79
N LYS A 319 -22.53 -11.10 28.35
CA LYS A 319 -22.85 -11.84 29.58
C LYS A 319 -22.55 -13.33 29.41
N ARG A 320 -22.94 -13.93 28.30
CA ARG A 320 -22.66 -15.34 27.99
C ARG A 320 -21.16 -15.62 27.87
N GLN A 321 -20.38 -14.70 27.30
CA GLN A 321 -18.92 -14.83 27.25
C GLN A 321 -18.29 -14.76 28.64
N ASP A 322 -18.75 -13.83 29.49
CA ASP A 322 -18.29 -13.70 30.87
C ASP A 322 -18.61 -14.97 31.68
N ASP A 323 -19.82 -15.51 31.53
CA ASP A 323 -20.25 -16.78 32.16
C ASP A 323 -19.37 -17.96 31.68
N LEU A 324 -19.14 -18.08 30.36
CA LEU A 324 -18.29 -19.11 29.78
C LEU A 324 -16.83 -18.99 30.23
N GLN A 325 -16.33 -17.76 30.39
CA GLN A 325 -14.98 -17.50 30.90
C GLN A 325 -14.85 -17.91 32.37
N GLY A 326 -15.85 -17.59 33.20
CA GLY A 326 -15.90 -18.07 34.59
C GLY A 326 -15.89 -19.60 34.70
N ASP A 327 -16.71 -20.27 33.88
CA ASP A 327 -16.74 -21.74 33.79
C ASP A 327 -15.41 -22.33 33.30
N PHE A 328 -14.75 -21.64 32.37
CA PHE A 328 -13.44 -22.02 31.85
C PHE A 328 -12.39 -21.96 32.96
N ASP A 329 -12.32 -20.86 33.70
CA ASP A 329 -11.36 -20.65 34.77
C ASP A 329 -11.56 -21.66 35.91
N LEU A 330 -12.81 -21.98 36.26
CA LEU A 330 -13.15 -23.03 37.23
C LEU A 330 -12.70 -24.42 36.76
N THR A 331 -12.97 -24.76 35.50
CA THR A 331 -12.60 -26.05 34.91
C THR A 331 -11.08 -26.20 34.84
N GLN A 332 -10.38 -25.14 34.40
CA GLN A 332 -8.92 -25.10 34.37
C GLN A 332 -8.33 -25.25 35.79
N GLY A 333 -8.90 -24.57 36.78
CA GLY A 333 -8.51 -24.71 38.18
C GLY A 333 -8.69 -26.14 38.73
N ARG A 334 -9.77 -26.83 38.32
CA ARG A 334 -10.00 -28.24 38.70
C ARG A 334 -8.96 -29.17 38.07
N ILE A 335 -8.62 -28.98 36.79
CA ILE A 335 -7.57 -29.75 36.11
C ILE A 335 -6.24 -29.60 36.85
N THR A 336 -5.84 -28.36 37.17
CA THR A 336 -4.59 -28.10 37.90
C THR A 336 -4.58 -28.82 39.25
N ARG A 337 -5.70 -28.83 39.99
CA ARG A 337 -5.79 -29.55 41.28
C ARG A 337 -5.67 -31.06 41.10
N ILE A 338 -6.34 -31.63 40.10
CA ILE A 338 -6.24 -33.07 39.79
C ILE A 338 -4.81 -33.44 39.44
N ASP A 339 -4.12 -32.61 38.63
CA ASP A 339 -2.74 -32.83 38.24
C ASP A 339 -1.81 -32.83 39.45
N SER A 340 -1.98 -31.89 40.38
CA SER A 340 -1.23 -31.89 41.65
C SER A 340 -1.50 -33.13 42.51
N GLN A 341 -2.76 -33.58 42.60
CA GLN A 341 -3.11 -34.79 43.37
C GLN A 341 -2.50 -36.06 42.75
N ILE A 342 -2.54 -36.19 41.42
CA ILE A 342 -1.91 -37.32 40.72
C ILE A 342 -0.40 -37.32 40.98
N GLU A 343 0.24 -36.15 40.94
CA GLU A 343 1.67 -36.02 41.21
C GLU A 343 2.02 -36.43 42.65
N GLU A 344 1.27 -35.95 43.64
CA GLU A 344 1.43 -36.32 45.05
C GLU A 344 1.25 -37.84 45.25
N ASN A 345 0.17 -38.40 44.70
CA ASN A 345 -0.09 -39.83 44.72
C ASN A 345 1.03 -40.66 44.09
N ASN A 346 1.58 -40.20 42.96
CA ASN A 346 2.70 -40.88 42.31
C ASN A 346 3.97 -40.87 43.19
N ARG A 347 4.25 -39.77 43.91
CA ARG A 347 5.37 -39.72 44.86
C ARG A 347 5.17 -40.71 46.00
N THR A 348 3.99 -40.74 46.61
CA THR A 348 3.64 -41.70 47.67
C THR A 348 3.75 -43.15 47.18
N MET A 349 3.28 -43.45 45.96
CA MET A 349 3.44 -44.77 45.36
C MET A 349 4.92 -45.15 45.15
N GLN A 350 5.77 -44.21 44.74
CA GLN A 350 7.21 -44.43 44.60
C GLN A 350 7.89 -44.69 45.95
N GLU A 351 7.50 -43.98 47.00
CA GLU A 351 7.97 -44.19 48.38
C GLU A 351 7.57 -45.59 48.91
N ILE A 352 6.32 -45.99 48.72
CA ILE A 352 5.85 -47.34 49.06
C ILE A 352 6.61 -48.41 48.27
N ALA A 353 6.80 -48.18 46.97
CA ALA A 353 7.52 -49.12 46.12
C ALA A 353 8.98 -49.27 46.52
N SER A 354 9.67 -48.17 46.85
CA SER A 354 11.06 -48.21 47.29
C SER A 354 11.25 -48.86 48.66
N SER A 355 10.30 -48.68 49.58
CA SER A 355 10.31 -49.34 50.89
C SER A 355 9.91 -50.83 50.87
N SER A 356 9.34 -51.32 49.76
CA SER A 356 8.96 -52.74 49.61
C SER A 356 10.16 -53.69 49.45
N PHE A 357 11.37 -53.18 49.22
CA PHE A 357 12.56 -54.00 49.10
C PHE A 357 13.17 -54.29 50.47
N THR A 358 13.26 -55.57 50.83
CA THR A 358 13.97 -56.01 52.03
C THR A 358 15.22 -56.80 51.66
N ARG A 359 16.27 -56.67 52.47
CA ARG A 359 17.52 -57.41 52.29
C ARG A 359 17.45 -58.69 53.12
N LEU A 360 17.50 -59.84 52.47
CA LEU A 360 17.57 -61.14 53.13
C LEU A 360 18.93 -61.35 53.80
N ALA A 361 19.00 -62.33 54.71
CA ALA A 361 20.21 -62.65 55.47
C ALA A 361 21.42 -63.02 54.59
N ASP A 362 21.18 -63.49 53.36
CA ASP A 362 22.21 -63.81 52.35
C ASP A 362 22.63 -62.61 51.49
N GLY A 363 22.10 -61.42 51.78
CA GLY A 363 22.40 -60.19 51.07
C GLY A 363 21.58 -59.94 49.80
N ARG A 364 20.69 -60.86 49.39
CA ARG A 364 19.79 -60.64 48.24
C ARG A 364 18.67 -59.67 48.61
N TYR A 365 18.30 -58.80 47.68
CA TYR A 365 17.09 -57.99 47.80
C TYR A 365 15.90 -58.77 47.26
N VAL A 366 14.84 -58.86 48.06
CA VAL A 366 13.55 -59.40 47.63
C VAL A 366 12.50 -58.32 47.77
N GLN A 367 11.69 -58.20 46.73
CA GLN A 367 10.54 -57.32 46.74
C GLN A 367 9.40 -58.00 47.51
N MET A 368 9.00 -57.38 48.62
CA MET A 368 7.80 -57.76 49.33
C MET A 368 6.57 -57.41 48.47
N PRO A 369 5.47 -58.17 48.57
CA PRO A 369 4.22 -57.77 47.92
C PRO A 369 3.81 -56.37 48.37
N MET A 370 3.32 -55.55 47.44
CA MET A 370 2.92 -54.18 47.75
C MET A 370 1.78 -54.17 48.76
N PRO A 371 1.76 -53.22 49.72
CA PRO A 371 0.65 -53.09 50.66
C PRO A 371 -0.63 -52.68 49.92
N SER A 372 -1.79 -52.94 50.52
CA SER A 372 -3.11 -52.60 49.94
C SER A 372 -3.27 -51.12 49.60
N SER A 373 -2.64 -50.24 50.39
CA SER A 373 -2.63 -48.79 50.17
C SER A 373 -2.04 -48.40 48.82
N TYR A 374 -1.07 -49.15 48.28
CA TYR A 374 -0.51 -48.89 46.95
C TYR A 374 -1.59 -48.99 45.87
N TYR A 375 -2.37 -50.07 45.90
CA TYR A 375 -3.44 -50.32 44.92
C TYR A 375 -4.64 -49.38 45.11
N GLU A 376 -4.87 -48.89 46.32
CA GLU A 376 -5.87 -47.84 46.59
C GLU A 376 -5.48 -46.52 45.90
N ILE A 377 -4.24 -46.07 46.08
CA ILE A 377 -3.72 -44.86 45.43
C ILE A 377 -3.72 -45.02 43.90
N GLU A 378 -3.35 -46.20 43.39
CA GLU A 378 -3.41 -46.48 41.95
C GLU A 378 -4.84 -46.37 41.39
N ARG A 379 -5.84 -46.93 42.09
CA ARG A 379 -7.26 -46.81 41.70
C ARG A 379 -7.73 -45.36 41.75
N GLU A 380 -7.32 -44.60 42.76
CA GLU A 380 -7.63 -43.18 42.87
C GLU A 380 -7.00 -42.40 41.70
N ASN A 381 -5.75 -42.67 41.35
CA ASN A 381 -5.09 -42.07 40.19
C ASN A 381 -5.82 -42.37 38.88
N ASN A 382 -6.30 -43.59 38.69
CA ASN A 382 -7.09 -43.94 37.50
C ASN A 382 -8.42 -43.18 37.45
N LYS A 383 -9.07 -42.98 38.61
CA LYS A 383 -10.27 -42.14 38.72
C LYS A 383 -9.97 -40.68 38.40
N LEU A 384 -8.92 -40.11 39.01
CA LEU A 384 -8.47 -38.73 38.77
C LEU A 384 -8.12 -38.50 37.30
N ARG A 385 -7.42 -39.44 36.64
CA ARG A 385 -7.10 -39.36 35.21
C ARG A 385 -8.36 -39.35 34.34
N SER A 386 -9.37 -40.15 34.70
CA SER A 386 -10.65 -40.17 33.98
C SER A 386 -11.40 -38.85 34.16
N GLU A 387 -11.48 -38.33 35.39
CA GLU A 387 -12.09 -37.02 35.67
C GLU A 387 -11.36 -35.89 34.93
N ARG A 388 -10.02 -35.93 34.90
CA ARG A 388 -9.21 -34.97 34.15
C ARG A 388 -9.57 -34.97 32.66
N GLN A 389 -9.69 -36.15 32.05
CA GLN A 389 -10.07 -36.27 30.64
C GLN A 389 -11.46 -35.66 30.37
N GLU A 390 -12.42 -35.83 31.29
CA GLU A 390 -13.73 -35.17 31.19
C GLU A 390 -13.63 -33.66 31.28
N MET A 391 -12.82 -33.13 32.22
CA MET A 391 -12.61 -31.68 32.36
C MET A 391 -11.95 -31.07 31.12
N VAL A 392 -10.99 -31.77 30.50
CA VAL A 392 -10.38 -31.32 29.24
C VAL A 392 -11.41 -31.25 28.12
N LYS A 393 -12.28 -32.26 27.97
CA LYS A 393 -13.39 -32.23 27.00
C LYS A 393 -14.34 -31.07 27.27
N ARG A 394 -14.67 -30.81 28.54
CA ARG A 394 -15.50 -29.66 28.93
C ARG A 394 -14.85 -28.34 28.53
N LEU A 395 -13.54 -28.20 28.72
CA LEU A 395 -12.78 -27.01 28.37
C LEU A 395 -12.79 -26.75 26.85
N GLU A 396 -12.66 -27.79 26.03
CA GLU A 396 -12.85 -27.69 24.57
C GLU A 396 -14.27 -27.24 24.21
N ALA A 397 -15.29 -27.85 24.84
CA ALA A 397 -16.68 -27.47 24.63
C ALA A 397 -16.99 -26.00 25.02
N LEU A 398 -16.37 -25.49 26.09
CA LEU A 398 -16.48 -24.09 26.52
C LEU A 398 -15.83 -23.15 25.50
N ARG A 399 -14.65 -23.48 24.97
CA ARG A 399 -14.00 -22.72 23.90
C ARG A 399 -14.87 -22.65 22.64
N ASP A 400 -15.47 -23.76 22.25
CA ASP A 400 -16.39 -23.80 21.10
C ASP A 400 -17.71 -23.09 21.40
N GLY A 401 -18.17 -23.11 22.64
CA GLY A 401 -19.28 -22.30 23.13
C GLY A 401 -19.02 -20.79 22.96
N ALA A 402 -17.82 -20.33 23.36
CA ALA A 402 -17.43 -18.92 23.26
C ALA A 402 -17.28 -18.45 21.81
N LYS A 403 -16.77 -19.30 20.92
CA LYS A 403 -16.75 -19.00 19.47
C LYS A 403 -18.16 -18.86 18.90
N ARG A 404 -19.07 -19.78 19.27
CA ARG A 404 -20.47 -19.75 18.83
C ARG A 404 -21.23 -18.54 19.37
N SER A 405 -21.00 -18.13 20.62
CA SER A 405 -21.68 -16.94 21.17
C SER A 405 -21.30 -15.67 20.42
N THR A 406 -20.04 -15.52 20.01
CA THR A 406 -19.60 -14.39 19.18
C THR A 406 -20.30 -14.35 17.81
N GLN A 407 -20.64 -15.52 17.24
CA GLN A 407 -21.35 -15.63 15.96
C GLN A 407 -22.85 -15.30 16.06
N LEU A 408 -23.41 -15.18 17.27
CA LEU A 408 -24.84 -14.87 17.46
C LEU A 408 -25.15 -13.38 17.23
N LEU A 409 -24.15 -12.51 17.11
CA LEU A 409 -24.38 -11.11 16.73
C LEU A 409 -24.80 -11.05 15.25
N PRO A 410 -26.06 -10.66 14.95
CA PRO A 410 -26.57 -10.72 13.58
C PRO A 410 -25.89 -9.68 12.67
N VAL A 411 -25.43 -8.56 13.24
CA VAL A 411 -24.68 -7.51 12.52
C VAL A 411 -23.52 -7.03 13.40
N PRO A 412 -22.26 -7.32 13.04
CA PRO A 412 -21.11 -6.82 13.79
C PRO A 412 -21.03 -5.29 13.69
N LYS A 413 -20.63 -4.61 14.77
CA LYS A 413 -20.41 -3.15 14.77
C LYS A 413 -19.37 -2.74 13.73
N TYR A 414 -18.31 -3.54 13.64
CA TYR A 414 -17.17 -3.30 12.77
C TYR A 414 -16.87 -4.57 12.02
N THR A 415 -16.65 -4.44 10.72
CA THR A 415 -16.25 -5.56 9.86
C THR A 415 -14.74 -5.76 9.86
N GLY A 416 -13.98 -4.74 10.26
CA GLY A 416 -12.54 -4.67 10.09
C GLY A 416 -12.12 -4.47 8.62
N VAL A 417 -13.08 -4.23 7.73
CA VAL A 417 -12.85 -4.07 6.29
C VAL A 417 -13.21 -2.66 5.87
N LEU A 418 -12.20 -1.88 5.50
CA LEU A 418 -12.43 -0.58 4.88
C LEU A 418 -12.93 -0.79 3.44
N ARG A 419 -13.87 0.06 3.02
CA ARG A 419 -14.50 0.01 1.69
C ARG A 419 -13.81 0.99 0.73
N PRO A 420 -13.37 0.54 -0.46
CA PRO A 420 -12.77 1.45 -1.44
C PRO A 420 -13.77 2.51 -1.88
N ILE A 421 -13.26 3.73 -2.12
CA ILE A 421 -14.01 4.70 -2.92
C ILE A 421 -13.83 4.27 -4.37
N GLU A 422 -14.95 4.00 -5.02
CA GLU A 422 -14.98 3.36 -6.32
C GLU A 422 -14.99 4.40 -7.43
N GLU A 423 -15.79 4.20 -8.47
CA GLU A 423 -15.85 5.08 -9.63
C GLU A 423 -16.37 6.51 -9.34
N ASP A 424 -17.03 6.73 -8.21
CA ASP A 424 -17.48 8.08 -7.80
C ASP A 424 -16.33 8.98 -7.33
N GLY A 425 -15.17 8.39 -7.05
CA GLY A 425 -13.98 9.12 -6.66
C GLY A 425 -13.08 9.51 -7.82
N VAL A 426 -13.52 9.39 -9.08
CA VAL A 426 -12.67 9.69 -10.24
C VAL A 426 -12.33 11.18 -10.30
N PRO A 427 -11.04 11.58 -10.36
CA PRO A 427 -10.69 12.97 -10.53
C PRO A 427 -11.10 13.42 -11.94
N ILE A 428 -11.87 14.50 -12.04
CA ILE A 428 -12.20 15.14 -13.32
C ILE A 428 -11.20 16.26 -13.55
N VAL A 429 -10.23 16.04 -14.45
CA VAL A 429 -9.25 17.06 -14.85
C VAL A 429 -9.68 17.63 -16.18
N ILE A 430 -10.32 18.79 -16.15
CA ILE A 430 -10.72 19.51 -17.38
C ILE A 430 -9.56 20.41 -17.80
N PRO A 431 -9.04 20.30 -19.04
CA PRO A 431 -8.05 21.22 -19.55
C PRO A 431 -8.55 22.66 -19.49
N ALA A 432 -7.70 23.60 -19.09
CA ALA A 432 -8.05 25.01 -19.05
C ALA A 432 -8.57 25.50 -20.41
N GLY A 433 -9.74 26.16 -20.42
CA GLY A 433 -10.39 26.69 -21.62
C GLY A 433 -11.32 25.71 -22.34
N VAL A 434 -11.50 24.48 -21.85
CA VAL A 434 -12.51 23.55 -22.38
C VAL A 434 -13.77 23.63 -21.52
N GLN A 435 -14.89 24.04 -22.10
CA GLN A 435 -16.22 23.88 -21.50
C GLN A 435 -16.76 22.51 -21.91
N ILE A 436 -17.01 21.65 -20.93
CA ILE A 436 -17.71 20.39 -21.13
C ILE A 436 -19.02 20.52 -20.37
N ASP A 437 -20.14 20.35 -21.06
CA ASP A 437 -21.45 20.21 -20.41
C ASP A 437 -21.50 18.86 -19.71
N ILE A 438 -20.93 18.81 -18.50
CA ILE A 438 -21.00 17.62 -17.65
C ILE A 438 -22.34 17.70 -16.92
N PRO A 439 -23.25 16.73 -17.09
CA PRO A 439 -24.47 16.67 -16.29
C PRO A 439 -24.09 16.63 -14.80
N ALA A 440 -24.71 17.49 -13.99
CA ALA A 440 -24.30 17.88 -12.64
C ALA A 440 -24.29 16.76 -11.56
N THR A 441 -24.25 15.47 -11.95
CA THR A 441 -24.48 14.32 -11.06
C THR A 441 -23.22 13.61 -10.56
N SER A 442 -21.99 14.10 -10.81
CA SER A 442 -20.78 13.28 -10.63
C SER A 442 -19.69 13.79 -9.68
N GLN A 443 -19.88 14.89 -8.98
CA GLN A 443 -19.12 15.10 -7.74
C GLN A 443 -19.97 14.56 -6.58
N PRO A 444 -19.39 13.79 -5.63
CA PRO A 444 -20.06 13.55 -4.37
C PRO A 444 -20.36 14.94 -3.81
N ALA A 445 -21.65 15.30 -3.76
CA ALA A 445 -22.05 16.58 -3.23
C ALA A 445 -21.51 16.67 -1.80
N ALA A 446 -20.47 17.48 -1.61
CA ALA A 446 -20.35 18.20 -0.35
C ALA A 446 -21.59 19.09 -0.33
N GLU A 447 -22.66 18.61 0.30
CA GLU A 447 -23.83 19.43 0.59
C GLU A 447 -23.31 20.74 1.20
N PRO A 448 -23.75 21.91 0.71
CA PRO A 448 -23.25 23.19 1.20
C PRO A 448 -23.43 23.23 2.71
N GLY A 449 -22.31 23.26 3.43
CA GLY A 449 -22.32 23.42 4.88
C GLY A 449 -23.02 24.74 5.18
N THR A 450 -24.19 24.66 5.81
CA THR A 450 -24.91 25.82 6.32
C THR A 450 -23.98 26.49 7.34
N ALA A 451 -23.33 27.58 6.92
CA ALA A 451 -22.56 28.40 7.84
C ALA A 451 -23.50 28.89 8.96
N PRO A 452 -23.08 28.86 10.24
CA PRO A 452 -23.88 29.46 11.30
C PRO A 452 -24.02 30.96 10.99
N ALA A 453 -25.27 31.43 10.99
CA ALA A 453 -25.60 32.84 10.79
C ALA A 453 -24.90 33.69 11.86
N GLY A 454 -23.78 34.30 11.48
CA GLY A 454 -23.08 35.31 12.26
C GLY A 454 -23.77 36.64 12.09
N ASP A 455 -24.38 37.12 13.17
CA ASP A 455 -24.98 38.45 13.31
C ASP A 455 -23.97 39.54 12.90
N SER A 456 -24.23 40.18 11.76
CA SER A 456 -23.55 41.42 11.35
C SER A 456 -24.58 42.52 11.23
N PRO A 457 -24.37 43.71 11.83
CA PRO A 457 -25.34 44.78 11.83
C PRO A 457 -25.52 45.38 10.42
N PRO A 458 -26.69 45.98 10.13
CA PRO A 458 -27.03 46.42 8.78
C PRO A 458 -26.18 47.61 8.34
N VAL A 459 -25.56 47.47 7.18
CA VAL A 459 -24.92 48.57 6.43
C VAL A 459 -26.02 49.41 5.80
N ILE A 460 -26.18 50.65 6.29
CA ILE A 460 -27.03 51.67 5.69
C ILE A 460 -26.31 52.23 4.45
N ILE A 461 -26.81 51.92 3.26
CA ILE A 461 -26.38 52.55 2.01
C ILE A 461 -27.26 53.78 1.76
N LYS A 462 -26.67 54.98 1.83
CA LYS A 462 -27.29 56.23 1.35
C LYS A 462 -27.23 56.27 -0.18
N ILE A 463 -28.39 56.39 -0.82
CA ILE A 463 -28.52 56.69 -2.25
C ILE A 463 -28.64 58.22 -2.38
N GLY A 464 -27.69 58.85 -3.08
CA GLY A 464 -27.77 60.25 -3.53
C GLY A 464 -28.32 60.34 -4.96
N PRO A 465 -28.93 61.47 -5.37
CA PRO A 465 -29.74 61.57 -6.57
C PRO A 465 -28.91 61.63 -7.86
N ALA A 466 -29.50 61.09 -8.92
CA ALA A 466 -29.01 61.16 -10.29
C ALA A 466 -29.25 62.55 -10.88
N ASP A 467 -28.17 63.18 -11.36
CA ASP A 467 -28.25 64.34 -12.24
C ASP A 467 -28.77 63.88 -13.61
N ALA A 468 -29.82 64.56 -14.07
CA ALA A 468 -30.32 64.50 -15.42
C ALA A 468 -29.74 65.70 -16.18
N GLU A 469 -28.98 65.44 -17.24
CA GLU A 469 -28.71 66.43 -18.28
C GLU A 469 -29.26 65.91 -19.61
N GLY A 470 -29.97 66.81 -20.29
CA GLY A 470 -30.33 66.69 -21.71
C GLY A 470 -29.32 67.38 -22.61
#